data_AF-A0A956N358-F1
#
_entry.id   AF-A0A956N358-F1
#
_cell.length_a   1.000
_cell.length_b   1.000
_cell.length_c   1.000
_cell.angle_alpha   90.00
_cell.angle_beta   90.00
_cell.angle_gamma   90.00
#
_symmetry.space_group_name_H-M   'P 1'
#
loop_
_entity.id
_entity.type
_entity.pdbx_description
1 polymer ?
#
loop_
_entity_poly.entity_id
_entity_poly.type
_entity_poly.pdbx_seq_one_letter_code
_entity_poly.pdbx_strand_id
1 'polypeptide(L)'
;MSEAEKLSATSKNDSNYNKNLNASISIYNRICLNTDVNNEIRLKALISYIKHIPIEGLDMLTRWRDMTRYLQGNAKDKHYELLKMIIKSHEISSHERITTAVMLYNVGRIDICFDLFEYLSTDFTVLVNHRVDACRFLFATETENYMAIAQEALLEIIDTSQYPVEYRYKIIASFIFGKKGISTLMNFEKIQVPYNEEFVCGLQTVFFYNEENNVRYRILSGQHLLQMDCVEEDDKESIANILLDIANNETFEENIRADAADTVMRICSGKLRKRARTIIQHLGNSGFVTRGVNVYNDSQNVHNAGISESTTEYLINFIEEFVNKYEDEIPTFDIIHSQVVNLIKSQDTTPEQKHKCYKSLN
;
A
#
# COMPACT_ATOMS: atom_id res chain seq x y z
N MET A 1 -28.17 -47.34 32.29
CA MET A 1 -26.73 -47.22 32.00
C MET A 1 -26.11 -46.35 33.06
N SER A 2 -25.16 -46.92 33.82
CA SER A 2 -24.44 -46.17 34.85
C SER A 2 -23.53 -45.13 34.20
N GLU A 3 -23.18 -44.08 34.94
CA GLU A 3 -22.29 -43.00 34.46
C GLU A 3 -20.92 -43.53 34.02
N ALA A 4 -20.45 -44.63 34.64
CA ALA A 4 -19.23 -45.34 34.27
C ALA A 4 -19.32 -46.07 32.91
N GLU A 5 -20.49 -46.60 32.55
CA GLU A 5 -20.70 -47.24 31.23
C GLU A 5 -20.72 -46.20 30.09
N LYS A 6 -21.25 -44.99 30.36
CA LYS A 6 -21.19 -43.88 29.41
C LYS A 6 -19.75 -43.40 29.20
N LEU A 7 -18.99 -43.19 30.28
CA LEU A 7 -17.58 -42.78 30.21
C LEU A 7 -16.67 -43.81 29.49
N SER A 8 -16.89 -45.10 29.72
CA SER A 8 -16.18 -46.20 29.06
C SER A 8 -16.51 -46.33 27.56
N ALA A 9 -17.77 -46.11 27.18
CA ALA A 9 -18.19 -46.09 25.77
C ALA A 9 -17.62 -44.89 25.01
N THR A 10 -17.57 -43.70 25.64
CA THR A 10 -16.97 -42.50 25.05
C THR A 10 -15.46 -42.69 24.82
N SER A 11 -14.70 -43.21 25.80
CA SER A 11 -13.24 -43.38 25.63
C SER A 11 -12.85 -44.44 24.59
N LYS A 12 -13.67 -45.49 24.41
CA LYS A 12 -13.47 -46.48 23.33
C LYS A 12 -13.78 -45.92 21.95
N ASN A 13 -14.79 -45.07 21.84
CA ASN A 13 -15.12 -44.39 20.58
C ASN A 13 -14.03 -43.39 20.20
N ASP A 14 -13.49 -42.64 21.16
CA ASP A 14 -12.37 -41.72 20.93
C ASP A 14 -11.09 -42.48 20.50
N SER A 15 -10.82 -43.64 21.11
CA SER A 15 -9.68 -44.50 20.75
C SER A 15 -9.78 -45.05 19.32
N ASN A 16 -10.96 -45.54 18.92
CA ASN A 16 -11.18 -46.04 17.55
C ASN A 16 -11.15 -44.93 16.51
N TYR A 17 -11.71 -43.76 16.81
CA TYR A 17 -11.64 -42.58 15.95
C TYR A 17 -10.19 -42.17 15.69
N ASN A 18 -9.39 -42.04 16.76
CA ASN A 18 -7.98 -41.67 16.65
C ASN A 18 -7.17 -42.70 15.85
N LYS A 19 -7.47 -44.01 16.01
CA LYS A 19 -6.82 -45.07 15.23
C LYS A 19 -7.13 -44.96 13.74
N ASN A 20 -8.39 -44.72 13.38
CA ASN A 20 -8.81 -44.57 11.97
C ASN A 20 -8.25 -43.28 11.34
N LEU A 21 -8.18 -42.19 12.12
CA LEU A 21 -7.56 -40.94 11.71
C LEU A 21 -6.07 -41.14 11.40
N ASN A 22 -5.32 -41.77 12.33
CA ASN A 22 -3.90 -42.07 12.14
C ASN A 22 -3.64 -42.98 10.94
N ALA A 23 -4.50 -43.97 10.70
CA ALA A 23 -4.41 -44.82 9.52
C ALA A 23 -4.63 -44.02 8.23
N SER A 24 -5.60 -43.10 8.22
CA SER A 24 -5.88 -42.23 7.06
C SER A 24 -4.72 -41.26 6.78
N ILE A 25 -4.16 -40.63 7.82
CA ILE A 25 -2.95 -39.79 7.75
C ILE A 25 -1.80 -40.56 7.12
N SER A 26 -1.55 -41.80 7.57
CA SER A 26 -0.49 -42.65 7.02
C SER A 26 -0.67 -42.94 5.54
N ILE A 27 -1.91 -43.19 5.09
CA ILE A 27 -2.22 -43.42 3.67
C ILE A 27 -1.93 -42.17 2.84
N TYR A 28 -2.42 -40.99 3.27
CA TYR A 28 -2.16 -39.74 2.57
C TYR A 28 -0.66 -39.44 2.49
N ASN A 29 0.05 -39.53 3.62
CA ASN A 29 1.50 -39.31 3.68
C ASN A 29 2.24 -40.23 2.71
N ARG A 30 1.85 -41.50 2.64
CA ARG A 30 2.45 -42.46 1.71
C ARG A 30 2.24 -42.06 0.25
N ILE A 31 1.07 -41.54 -0.12
CA ILE A 31 0.81 -41.11 -1.50
C ILE A 31 1.54 -39.80 -1.80
N CYS A 32 1.42 -38.80 -0.92
CA CYS A 32 1.97 -37.46 -1.12
C CYS A 32 3.51 -37.44 -1.19
N LEU A 33 4.19 -38.31 -0.43
CA LEU A 33 5.64 -38.37 -0.37
C LEU A 33 6.27 -39.38 -1.35
N ASN A 34 5.47 -40.20 -2.03
CA ASN A 34 6.00 -41.17 -2.98
C ASN A 34 6.31 -40.49 -4.33
N THR A 35 7.59 -40.36 -4.64
CA THR A 35 8.10 -39.73 -5.87
C THR A 35 7.87 -40.55 -7.14
N ASP A 36 7.57 -41.85 -7.00
CA ASP A 36 7.27 -42.72 -8.13
C ASP A 36 5.80 -42.58 -8.58
N VAL A 37 4.96 -41.94 -7.76
CA VAL A 37 3.57 -41.63 -8.09
C VAL A 37 3.52 -40.34 -8.92
N ASN A 38 2.70 -40.34 -9.97
CA ASN A 38 2.47 -39.17 -10.82
C ASN A 38 2.02 -37.94 -9.99
N ASN A 39 2.58 -36.77 -10.30
CA ASN A 39 2.24 -35.48 -9.69
C ASN A 39 0.72 -35.18 -9.67
N GLU A 40 -0.05 -35.58 -10.68
CA GLU A 40 -1.51 -35.42 -10.69
C GLU A 40 -2.19 -36.21 -9.57
N ILE A 41 -1.76 -37.44 -9.34
CA ILE A 41 -2.29 -38.29 -8.27
C ILE A 41 -1.88 -37.72 -6.92
N ARG A 42 -0.63 -37.27 -6.80
CA ARG A 42 -0.12 -36.61 -5.58
C ARG A 42 -0.91 -35.34 -5.27
N LEU A 43 -1.20 -34.50 -6.26
CA LEU A 43 -2.01 -33.30 -6.10
C LEU A 43 -3.44 -33.63 -5.67
N LYS A 44 -4.10 -34.59 -6.33
CA LYS A 44 -5.45 -35.04 -5.94
C LYS A 44 -5.48 -35.57 -4.51
N ALA A 45 -4.46 -36.33 -4.12
CA ALA A 45 -4.31 -36.81 -2.75
C ALA A 45 -4.13 -35.65 -1.77
N LEU A 46 -3.30 -34.66 -2.07
CA LEU A 46 -3.10 -33.47 -1.23
C LEU A 46 -4.40 -32.66 -1.08
N ILE A 47 -5.12 -32.40 -2.17
CA ILE A 47 -6.41 -31.68 -2.13
C ILE A 47 -7.41 -32.43 -1.25
N SER A 48 -7.53 -33.75 -1.44
CA SER A 48 -8.39 -34.58 -0.61
C SER A 48 -7.93 -34.57 0.86
N TYR A 49 -6.63 -34.56 1.11
CA TYR A 49 -6.06 -34.47 2.45
C TYR A 49 -6.42 -33.16 3.14
N ILE A 50 -6.22 -32.01 2.47
CA ILE A 50 -6.60 -30.68 2.97
C ILE A 50 -8.11 -30.61 3.22
N LYS A 51 -8.94 -31.23 2.37
CA LYS A 51 -10.40 -31.22 2.52
C LYS A 51 -10.87 -32.02 3.74
N HIS A 52 -10.26 -33.16 4.02
CA HIS A 52 -10.75 -34.09 5.06
C HIS A 52 -10.00 -33.97 6.38
N ILE A 53 -8.73 -33.57 6.36
CA ILE A 53 -7.87 -33.41 7.53
C ILE A 53 -7.02 -32.14 7.32
N PRO A 54 -7.62 -30.94 7.44
CA PRO A 54 -7.02 -29.69 6.95
C PRO A 54 -5.65 -29.35 7.51
N ILE A 55 -5.47 -29.52 8.83
CA ILE A 55 -4.21 -29.19 9.51
C ILE A 55 -3.06 -30.00 8.90
N GLU A 56 -3.25 -31.31 8.76
CA GLU A 56 -2.19 -32.20 8.29
C GLU A 56 -2.00 -32.13 6.77
N GLY A 57 -3.06 -31.84 6.03
CA GLY A 57 -2.95 -31.55 4.59
C GLY A 57 -2.16 -30.26 4.33
N LEU A 58 -2.38 -29.21 5.11
CA LEU A 58 -1.63 -27.95 4.99
C LEU A 58 -0.18 -28.12 5.47
N ASP A 59 0.06 -28.89 6.53
CA ASP A 59 1.41 -29.26 6.97
C ASP A 59 2.16 -30.02 5.85
N MET A 60 1.48 -30.94 5.16
CA MET A 60 2.06 -31.62 4.00
C MET A 60 2.43 -30.64 2.87
N LEU A 61 1.61 -29.64 2.59
CA LEU A 61 1.93 -28.61 1.59
C LEU A 61 3.13 -27.76 2.03
N THR A 62 3.21 -27.38 3.30
CA THR A 62 4.39 -26.71 3.88
C THR A 62 5.64 -27.57 3.72
N ARG A 63 5.55 -28.85 4.05
CA ARG A 63 6.63 -29.82 3.84
C ARG A 63 7.05 -29.89 2.37
N TRP A 64 6.12 -29.88 1.42
CA TRP A 64 6.45 -29.82 0.00
C TRP A 64 7.22 -28.56 -0.36
N ARG A 65 6.81 -27.40 0.14
CA ARG A 65 7.55 -26.14 -0.07
C ARG A 65 8.97 -26.23 0.49
N ASP A 66 9.13 -26.72 1.71
CA ASP A 66 10.43 -26.80 2.40
C ASP A 66 11.39 -27.80 1.74
N MET A 67 10.87 -28.92 1.22
CA MET A 67 11.68 -29.95 0.54
C MET A 67 12.45 -29.39 -0.66
N THR A 68 11.97 -28.33 -1.30
CA THR A 68 12.56 -27.71 -2.49
C THR A 68 14.06 -27.39 -2.34
N ARG A 69 14.49 -27.01 -1.13
CA ARG A 69 15.90 -26.65 -0.85
C ARG A 69 16.84 -27.85 -0.78
N TYR A 70 16.29 -29.05 -0.55
CA TYR A 70 17.06 -30.27 -0.33
C TYR A 70 17.11 -31.20 -1.55
N LEU A 71 16.25 -30.97 -2.55
CA LEU A 71 16.22 -31.74 -3.78
C LEU A 71 17.29 -31.29 -4.78
N GLN A 72 17.77 -32.21 -5.61
CA GLN A 72 18.81 -31.97 -6.62
C GLN A 72 18.44 -32.61 -7.97
N GLY A 73 18.96 -32.05 -9.05
CA GLY A 73 18.79 -32.55 -10.43
C GLY A 73 17.31 -32.75 -10.82
N ASN A 74 17.05 -33.82 -11.58
CA ASN A 74 15.71 -34.14 -12.10
C ASN A 74 14.62 -34.26 -11.02
N ALA A 75 14.97 -34.70 -9.80
CA ALA A 75 14.00 -34.76 -8.70
C ALA A 75 13.52 -33.36 -8.30
N LYS A 76 14.40 -32.36 -8.36
CA LYS A 76 14.08 -30.96 -8.08
C LYS A 76 13.16 -30.39 -9.16
N ASP A 77 13.45 -30.66 -10.43
CA ASP A 77 12.63 -30.18 -11.55
C ASP A 77 11.22 -30.78 -11.53
N LYS A 78 11.10 -32.09 -11.30
CA LYS A 78 9.79 -32.75 -11.10
C LYS A 78 9.00 -32.16 -9.92
N HIS A 79 9.70 -31.75 -8.87
CA HIS A 79 9.09 -31.10 -7.72
C HIS A 79 8.62 -29.68 -8.04
N TYR A 80 9.37 -28.92 -8.84
CA TYR A 80 8.89 -27.63 -9.34
C TYR A 80 7.63 -27.76 -10.20
N GLU A 81 7.55 -28.77 -11.05
CA GLU A 81 6.31 -29.05 -11.81
C GLU A 81 5.12 -29.33 -10.89
N LEU A 82 5.32 -30.09 -9.80
CA LEU A 82 4.27 -30.31 -8.81
C LEU A 82 3.82 -29.00 -8.14
N LEU A 83 4.75 -28.12 -7.78
CA LEU A 83 4.44 -26.82 -7.19
C LEU A 83 3.72 -25.89 -8.18
N LYS A 84 4.07 -25.92 -9.47
CA LYS A 84 3.32 -25.21 -10.52
C LYS A 84 1.86 -25.69 -10.58
N MET A 85 1.64 -27.00 -10.47
CA MET A 85 0.28 -27.56 -10.48
C MET A 85 -0.53 -27.13 -9.25
N ILE A 86 0.11 -26.97 -8.08
CA ILE A 86 -0.55 -26.41 -6.88
C ILE A 86 -1.00 -24.98 -7.14
N ILE A 87 -0.13 -24.15 -7.70
CA ILE A 87 -0.42 -22.74 -7.98
C ILE A 87 -1.53 -22.58 -9.02
N LYS A 88 -1.62 -23.51 -9.97
CA LYS A 88 -2.66 -23.54 -11.02
C LYS A 88 -3.95 -24.24 -10.62
N SER A 89 -4.06 -24.79 -9.40
CA SER A 89 -5.24 -25.52 -8.96
C SER A 89 -6.27 -24.61 -8.30
N HIS A 90 -7.48 -24.53 -8.87
CA HIS A 90 -8.60 -23.78 -8.27
C HIS A 90 -9.18 -24.44 -7.01
N GLU A 91 -8.83 -25.71 -6.73
CA GLU A 91 -9.24 -26.42 -5.51
C GLU A 91 -8.33 -26.08 -4.31
N ILE A 92 -7.16 -25.49 -4.56
CA ILE A 92 -6.28 -24.96 -3.53
C ILE A 92 -6.64 -23.50 -3.26
N SER A 93 -6.64 -23.10 -1.98
CA SER A 93 -6.99 -21.73 -1.61
C SER A 93 -6.04 -20.71 -2.24
N SER A 94 -6.55 -19.51 -2.55
CA SER A 94 -5.74 -18.44 -3.12
C SER A 94 -4.51 -18.11 -2.26
N HIS A 95 -4.63 -18.22 -0.93
CA HIS A 95 -3.54 -17.98 0.02
C HIS A 95 -2.38 -18.97 -0.19
N GLU A 96 -2.69 -20.26 -0.28
CA GLU A 96 -1.65 -21.28 -0.48
C GLU A 96 -1.01 -21.19 -1.86
N ARG A 97 -1.80 -20.81 -2.88
CA ARG A 97 -1.33 -20.59 -4.26
C ARG A 97 -0.30 -19.45 -4.31
N ILE A 98 -0.64 -18.26 -3.81
CA ILE A 98 0.31 -17.12 -3.80
C ILE A 98 1.52 -17.39 -2.89
N THR A 99 1.31 -18.01 -1.72
CA THR A 99 2.43 -18.36 -0.81
C THR A 99 3.42 -19.30 -1.47
N THR A 100 2.93 -20.25 -2.28
CA THR A 100 3.80 -21.16 -3.04
C THR A 100 4.58 -20.42 -4.14
N ALA A 101 3.94 -19.48 -4.85
CA ALA A 101 4.62 -18.65 -5.85
C ALA A 101 5.70 -17.75 -5.23
N VAL A 102 5.39 -17.11 -4.10
CA VAL A 102 6.36 -16.29 -3.34
C VAL A 102 7.50 -17.12 -2.78
N MET A 103 7.25 -18.35 -2.34
CA MET A 103 8.32 -19.27 -1.96
C MET A 103 9.27 -19.53 -3.13
N LEU A 104 8.74 -19.79 -4.34
CA LEU A 104 9.57 -19.99 -5.54
C LEU A 104 10.43 -18.77 -5.87
N TYR A 105 9.87 -17.56 -5.73
CA TYR A 105 10.62 -16.31 -5.84
C TYR A 105 11.74 -16.22 -4.80
N ASN A 106 11.43 -16.49 -3.52
CA ASN A 106 12.38 -16.39 -2.41
C ASN A 106 13.52 -17.44 -2.48
N VAL A 107 13.33 -18.56 -3.18
CA VAL A 107 14.41 -19.53 -3.45
C VAL A 107 15.16 -19.24 -4.77
N GLY A 108 14.89 -18.10 -5.41
CA GLY A 108 15.59 -17.63 -6.60
C GLY A 108 15.17 -18.29 -7.92
N ARG A 109 14.00 -18.94 -7.99
CA ARG A 109 13.49 -19.54 -9.23
C ARG A 109 12.69 -18.56 -10.07
N ILE A 110 13.41 -17.50 -10.46
CA ILE A 110 12.90 -16.38 -11.23
C ILE A 110 12.37 -16.81 -12.60
N ASP A 111 13.02 -17.81 -13.20
CA ASP A 111 12.67 -18.41 -14.49
C ASP A 111 11.28 -19.07 -14.55
N ILE A 112 10.66 -19.30 -13.39
CA ILE A 112 9.33 -19.92 -13.29
C ILE A 112 8.34 -19.01 -12.56
N CYS A 113 8.78 -18.26 -11.54
CA CYS A 113 7.83 -17.59 -10.65
C CYS A 113 7.08 -16.43 -11.32
N PHE A 114 7.67 -15.72 -12.29
CA PHE A 114 6.98 -14.59 -12.94
C PHE A 114 5.80 -15.02 -13.81
N ASP A 115 5.94 -16.08 -14.61
CA ASP A 115 4.81 -16.67 -15.36
C ASP A 115 3.67 -17.12 -14.42
N LEU A 116 4.01 -17.55 -13.20
CA LEU A 116 3.04 -17.93 -12.19
C LEU A 116 2.38 -16.72 -11.53
N PHE A 117 3.11 -15.63 -11.32
CA PHE A 117 2.52 -14.38 -10.85
C PHE A 117 1.59 -13.77 -11.90
N GLU A 118 1.95 -13.82 -13.19
CA GLU A 118 1.07 -13.44 -14.31
C GLU A 118 -0.23 -14.25 -14.29
N TYR A 119 -0.12 -15.57 -14.15
CA TYR A 119 -1.28 -16.44 -14.03
C TYR A 119 -2.15 -16.07 -12.82
N LEU A 120 -1.55 -15.79 -11.67
CA LEU A 120 -2.28 -15.44 -10.45
C LEU A 120 -2.91 -14.04 -10.51
N SER A 121 -2.27 -13.06 -11.15
CA SER A 121 -2.83 -11.71 -11.29
C SER A 121 -4.05 -11.66 -12.20
N THR A 122 -4.15 -12.58 -13.16
CA THR A 122 -5.22 -12.63 -14.17
C THR A 122 -6.32 -13.66 -13.86
N ASP A 123 -6.12 -14.55 -12.89
CA ASP A 123 -7.11 -15.56 -12.50
C ASP A 123 -8.18 -14.98 -11.55
N PHE A 124 -9.42 -14.84 -12.05
CA PHE A 124 -10.58 -14.36 -11.29
C PHE A 124 -11.00 -15.24 -10.11
N THR A 125 -10.52 -16.48 -10.01
CA THR A 125 -10.74 -17.33 -8.83
C THR A 125 -9.80 -16.99 -7.67
N VAL A 126 -8.76 -16.19 -7.94
CA VAL A 126 -7.83 -15.70 -6.92
C VAL A 126 -8.43 -14.48 -6.23
N LEU A 127 -8.45 -14.48 -4.89
CA LEU A 127 -8.87 -13.32 -4.12
C LEU A 127 -8.08 -12.07 -4.54
N VAL A 128 -8.78 -10.94 -4.71
CA VAL A 128 -8.23 -9.67 -5.22
C VAL A 128 -6.95 -9.25 -4.51
N ASN A 129 -6.90 -9.35 -3.18
CA ASN A 129 -5.71 -9.02 -2.40
C ASN A 129 -4.48 -9.84 -2.84
N HIS A 130 -4.65 -11.11 -3.19
CA HIS A 130 -3.57 -11.97 -3.68
C HIS A 130 -3.25 -11.70 -5.16
N ARG A 131 -4.23 -11.31 -5.98
CA ARG A 131 -3.99 -10.83 -7.36
C ARG A 131 -3.12 -9.57 -7.34
N VAL A 132 -3.49 -8.58 -6.52
CA VAL A 132 -2.72 -7.35 -6.30
C VAL A 132 -1.32 -7.68 -5.79
N ASP A 133 -1.18 -8.63 -4.87
CA ASP A 133 0.13 -9.04 -4.37
C ASP A 133 1.01 -9.66 -5.47
N ALA A 134 0.44 -10.49 -6.35
CA ALA A 134 1.14 -11.01 -7.53
C ALA A 134 1.59 -9.88 -8.46
N CYS A 135 0.75 -8.86 -8.70
CA CYS A 135 1.12 -7.68 -9.48
C CYS A 135 2.34 -6.94 -8.92
N ARG A 136 2.56 -6.97 -7.59
CA ARG A 136 3.75 -6.34 -6.98
C ARG A 136 5.04 -7.04 -7.36
N PHE A 137 5.03 -8.37 -7.49
CA PHE A 137 6.19 -9.13 -7.94
C PHE A 137 6.46 -8.94 -9.43
N LEU A 138 5.40 -8.84 -10.25
CA LEU A 138 5.51 -8.51 -11.67
C LEU A 138 6.06 -7.09 -11.88
N PHE A 139 5.57 -6.12 -11.10
CA PHE A 139 6.07 -4.76 -11.07
C PHE A 139 7.57 -4.72 -10.70
N ALA A 140 7.97 -5.50 -9.69
CA ALA A 140 9.35 -5.56 -9.23
C ALA A 140 10.34 -6.19 -10.22
N THR A 141 9.88 -6.72 -11.36
CA THR A 141 10.79 -7.22 -12.41
C THR A 141 11.50 -6.12 -13.17
N GLU A 142 10.93 -4.90 -13.18
CA GLU A 142 11.37 -3.77 -14.01
C GLU A 142 11.40 -4.09 -15.51
N THR A 143 10.72 -5.16 -15.95
CA THR A 143 10.57 -5.50 -17.36
C THR A 143 9.23 -5.02 -17.90
N GLU A 144 9.26 -4.34 -19.05
CA GLU A 144 8.09 -3.71 -19.67
C GLU A 144 6.91 -4.68 -19.83
N ASN A 145 7.16 -5.92 -20.28
CA ASN A 145 6.10 -6.92 -20.49
C ASN A 145 5.36 -7.27 -19.19
N TYR A 146 6.09 -7.62 -18.12
CA TYR A 146 5.46 -7.98 -16.85
C TYR A 146 4.85 -6.77 -16.14
N MET A 147 5.45 -5.58 -16.27
CA MET A 147 4.83 -4.35 -15.79
C MET A 147 3.52 -4.05 -16.53
N ALA A 148 3.45 -4.21 -17.85
CA ALA A 148 2.22 -4.01 -18.61
C ALA A 148 1.11 -4.97 -18.16
N ILE A 149 1.43 -6.26 -17.97
CA ILE A 149 0.48 -7.25 -17.44
C ILE A 149 -0.02 -6.85 -16.04
N ALA A 150 0.91 -6.44 -15.16
CA ALA A 150 0.55 -6.00 -13.81
C ALA A 150 -0.37 -4.78 -13.86
N GLN A 151 -0.07 -3.81 -14.73
CA GLN A 151 -0.87 -2.61 -14.88
C GLN A 151 -2.26 -2.93 -15.42
N GLU A 152 -2.38 -3.76 -16.46
CA GLU A 152 -3.67 -4.19 -17.02
C GLU A 152 -4.54 -4.90 -15.97
N ALA A 153 -3.98 -5.84 -15.22
CA ALA A 153 -4.69 -6.53 -14.15
C ALA A 153 -5.13 -5.57 -13.02
N LEU A 154 -4.31 -4.57 -12.68
CA LEU A 154 -4.68 -3.56 -11.69
C LEU A 154 -5.76 -2.62 -12.22
N LEU A 155 -5.69 -2.20 -13.50
CA LEU A 155 -6.70 -1.38 -14.17
C LEU A 155 -8.07 -2.06 -14.11
N GLU A 156 -8.14 -3.35 -14.42
CA GLU A 156 -9.38 -4.15 -14.29
C GLU A 156 -9.97 -4.09 -12.87
N ILE A 157 -9.10 -4.16 -11.85
CA ILE A 157 -9.52 -4.15 -10.43
C ILE A 157 -9.95 -2.75 -9.98
N ILE A 158 -9.28 -1.69 -10.44
CA ILE A 158 -9.58 -0.32 -10.00
C ILE A 158 -10.67 0.36 -10.82
N ASP A 159 -11.01 -0.13 -12.00
CA ASP A 159 -12.06 0.47 -12.85
C ASP A 159 -13.45 -0.14 -12.61
N THR A 160 -13.54 -1.27 -11.89
CA THR A 160 -14.83 -1.88 -11.55
C THR A 160 -15.54 -1.18 -10.37
N SER A 161 -16.87 -1.09 -10.44
CA SER A 161 -17.71 -0.62 -9.33
C SER A 161 -18.00 -1.69 -8.27
N GLN A 162 -17.54 -2.94 -8.47
CA GLN A 162 -17.75 -4.05 -7.55
C GLN A 162 -17.05 -3.84 -6.19
N TYR A 163 -15.96 -3.08 -6.15
CA TYR A 163 -15.19 -2.83 -4.94
C TYR A 163 -15.37 -1.39 -4.44
N PRO A 164 -15.35 -1.18 -3.11
CA PRO A 164 -15.39 0.16 -2.53
C PRO A 164 -14.30 1.07 -3.12
N VAL A 165 -14.67 2.29 -3.49
CA VAL A 165 -13.76 3.26 -4.12
C VAL A 165 -12.50 3.53 -3.28
N GLU A 166 -12.62 3.55 -1.94
CA GLU A 166 -11.48 3.69 -1.03
C GLU A 166 -10.49 2.53 -1.18
N TYR A 167 -11.00 1.31 -1.32
CA TYR A 167 -10.18 0.12 -1.50
C TYR A 167 -9.46 0.16 -2.85
N ARG A 168 -10.17 0.55 -3.92
CA ARG A 168 -9.58 0.72 -5.26
C ARG A 168 -8.48 1.78 -5.26
N TYR A 169 -8.71 2.93 -4.61
CA TYR A 169 -7.68 3.97 -4.46
C TYR A 169 -6.49 3.51 -3.62
N LYS A 170 -6.73 2.76 -2.53
CA LYS A 170 -5.66 2.18 -1.69
C LYS A 170 -4.75 1.23 -2.46
N ILE A 171 -5.27 0.52 -3.47
CA ILE A 171 -4.44 -0.29 -4.36
C ILE A 171 -3.44 0.59 -5.08
N ILE A 172 -3.89 1.66 -5.75
CA ILE A 172 -3.03 2.63 -6.45
C ILE A 172 -1.99 3.21 -5.48
N ALA A 173 -2.44 3.70 -4.32
CA ALA A 173 -1.58 4.28 -3.30
C ALA A 173 -0.52 3.29 -2.78
N SER A 174 -0.77 1.98 -2.85
CA SER A 174 0.22 0.97 -2.43
C SER A 174 1.43 0.85 -3.37
N PHE A 175 1.34 1.42 -4.58
CA PHE A 175 2.46 1.55 -5.53
C PHE A 175 3.15 2.93 -5.44
N ILE A 176 2.65 3.84 -4.61
CA ILE A 176 3.28 5.13 -4.31
C ILE A 176 4.14 4.97 -3.06
N PHE A 177 5.37 4.53 -3.26
CA PHE A 177 6.34 4.33 -2.19
C PHE A 177 7.59 5.19 -2.43
N GLY A 178 8.13 5.76 -1.35
CA GLY A 178 9.45 6.41 -1.41
C GLY A 178 10.59 5.38 -1.41
N LYS A 179 11.75 5.74 -0.88
CA LYS A 179 12.95 4.88 -0.81
C LYS A 179 12.83 3.60 0.05
N LYS A 180 11.64 3.24 0.51
CA LYS A 180 11.39 2.12 1.45
C LYS A 180 11.07 0.81 0.73
N GLY A 181 10.83 0.83 -0.58
CA GLY A 181 10.37 -0.33 -1.34
C GLY A 181 8.88 -0.63 -1.15
N ILE A 182 8.41 -1.64 -1.89
CA ILE A 182 7.00 -2.04 -1.93
C ILE A 182 6.71 -3.14 -0.92
N SER A 183 5.63 -2.98 -0.16
CA SER A 183 5.15 -3.98 0.81
C SER A 183 4.35 -5.06 0.09
N THR A 184 4.53 -6.32 0.48
CA THR A 184 3.69 -7.44 0.02
C THR A 184 2.96 -8.09 1.19
N LEU A 185 1.98 -8.95 0.92
CA LEU A 185 1.25 -9.69 1.95
C LEU A 185 2.09 -10.85 2.50
N MET A 186 2.87 -11.50 1.64
CA MET A 186 3.54 -12.76 1.96
C MET A 186 5.02 -12.62 2.31
N ASN A 187 5.65 -11.48 2.04
CA ASN A 187 7.02 -11.20 2.49
C ASN A 187 7.05 -10.16 3.62
N PHE A 188 7.80 -10.50 4.67
CA PHE A 188 8.10 -9.57 5.76
C PHE A 188 8.98 -8.40 5.28
N GLU A 189 9.96 -8.72 4.44
CA GLU A 189 10.82 -7.71 3.82
C GLU A 189 10.12 -7.07 2.62
N LYS A 190 10.31 -5.76 2.50
CA LYS A 190 9.83 -5.01 1.35
C LYS A 190 10.70 -5.28 0.14
N ILE A 191 10.07 -5.45 -1.02
CA ILE A 191 10.80 -5.60 -2.26
C ILE A 191 11.43 -4.24 -2.60
N GLN A 192 12.74 -4.23 -2.75
CA GLN A 192 13.48 -3.02 -3.12
C GLN A 192 13.42 -2.86 -4.63
N VAL A 193 12.64 -1.88 -5.08
CA VAL A 193 12.43 -1.52 -6.48
C VAL A 193 12.32 0.01 -6.52
N PRO A 194 12.82 0.69 -7.57
CA PRO A 194 12.60 2.11 -7.72
C PRO A 194 11.11 2.44 -7.89
N TYR A 195 10.73 3.65 -7.50
CA TYR A 195 9.42 4.19 -7.86
C TYR A 195 9.38 4.39 -9.37
N ASN A 196 8.35 3.85 -10.02
CA ASN A 196 8.11 4.04 -11.45
C ASN A 196 6.88 4.94 -11.61
N GLU A 197 7.13 6.18 -12.00
CA GLU A 197 6.08 7.20 -12.12
C GLU A 197 5.11 6.90 -13.26
N GLU A 198 5.60 6.44 -14.42
CA GLU A 198 4.78 6.11 -15.58
C GLU A 198 3.77 4.99 -15.28
N PHE A 199 4.22 3.97 -14.54
CA PHE A 199 3.36 2.87 -14.11
C PHE A 199 2.19 3.39 -13.25
N VAL A 200 2.47 4.26 -12.29
CA VAL A 200 1.44 4.83 -11.41
C VAL A 200 0.59 5.85 -12.15
N CYS A 201 1.17 6.61 -13.08
CA CYS A 201 0.47 7.58 -13.92
C CYS A 201 -0.68 6.90 -14.67
N GLY A 202 -0.44 5.75 -15.32
CA GLY A 202 -1.50 5.01 -16.01
C GLY A 202 -2.68 4.64 -15.10
N LEU A 203 -2.40 4.18 -13.87
CA LEU A 203 -3.44 3.84 -12.89
C LEU A 203 -4.21 5.07 -12.41
N GLN A 204 -3.51 6.16 -12.12
CA GLN A 204 -4.10 7.40 -11.65
C GLN A 204 -4.96 8.06 -12.73
N THR A 205 -4.50 8.09 -13.98
CA THR A 205 -5.25 8.66 -15.10
C THR A 205 -6.60 7.99 -15.26
N VAL A 206 -6.65 6.66 -15.35
CA VAL A 206 -7.93 5.93 -15.49
C VAL A 206 -8.83 6.20 -14.28
N PHE A 207 -8.28 6.19 -13.08
CA PHE A 207 -9.06 6.43 -11.86
C PHE A 207 -9.61 7.87 -11.76
N PHE A 208 -8.84 8.87 -12.20
CA PHE A 208 -9.21 10.29 -12.17
C PHE A 208 -10.35 10.62 -13.14
N TYR A 209 -10.25 10.10 -14.37
CA TYR A 209 -11.22 10.38 -15.44
C TYR A 209 -12.52 9.57 -15.32
N ASN A 210 -12.54 8.50 -14.52
CA ASN A 210 -13.78 7.79 -14.24
C ASN A 210 -14.68 8.60 -13.29
N GLU A 211 -15.75 9.19 -13.84
CA GLU A 211 -16.68 10.05 -13.12
C GLU A 211 -17.55 9.32 -12.09
N GLU A 212 -17.68 7.99 -12.19
CA GLU A 212 -18.39 7.18 -11.20
C GLU A 212 -17.62 7.09 -9.88
N ASN A 213 -16.32 7.38 -9.91
CA ASN A 213 -15.51 7.43 -8.70
C ASN A 213 -15.91 8.60 -7.81
N ASN A 214 -15.92 8.34 -6.50
CA ASN A 214 -16.17 9.38 -5.52
C ASN A 214 -15.18 10.54 -5.70
N VAL A 215 -15.74 11.75 -5.76
CA VAL A 215 -15.04 12.99 -6.08
C VAL A 215 -13.83 13.24 -5.18
N ARG A 216 -13.86 12.83 -3.90
CA ARG A 216 -12.74 13.03 -2.99
C ARG A 216 -11.50 12.23 -3.43
N TYR A 217 -11.68 10.99 -3.85
CA TYR A 217 -10.57 10.17 -4.34
C TYR A 217 -10.11 10.60 -5.74
N ARG A 218 -11.02 11.14 -6.56
CA ARG A 218 -10.64 11.79 -7.82
C ARG A 218 -9.78 13.03 -7.57
N ILE A 219 -10.11 13.88 -6.59
CA ILE A 219 -9.26 15.03 -6.22
C ILE A 219 -7.87 14.57 -5.78
N LEU A 220 -7.76 13.52 -4.95
CA LEU A 220 -6.47 12.98 -4.54
C LEU A 220 -5.65 12.42 -5.71
N SER A 221 -6.32 11.72 -6.64
CA SER A 221 -5.70 11.22 -7.87
C SER A 221 -5.19 12.37 -8.76
N GLY A 222 -6.02 13.39 -8.96
CA GLY A 222 -5.66 14.60 -9.72
C GLY A 222 -4.53 15.39 -9.07
N GLN A 223 -4.51 15.49 -7.74
CA GLN A 223 -3.39 16.09 -7.00
C GLN A 223 -2.07 15.39 -7.34
N HIS A 224 -2.07 14.05 -7.34
CA HIS A 224 -0.86 13.28 -7.62
C HIS A 224 -0.43 13.44 -9.08
N LEU A 225 -1.36 13.38 -10.03
CA LEU A 225 -1.08 13.59 -11.47
C LEU A 225 -0.46 14.98 -11.73
N LEU A 226 -0.97 16.04 -11.11
CA LEU A 226 -0.44 17.39 -11.28
C LEU A 226 1.01 17.55 -10.77
N GLN A 227 1.47 16.66 -9.90
CA GLN A 227 2.82 16.66 -9.32
C GLN A 227 3.79 15.76 -10.07
N MET A 228 3.32 14.94 -11.01
CA MET A 228 4.15 13.99 -11.76
C MET A 228 4.91 14.71 -12.88
N ASP A 229 6.16 14.31 -13.08
CA ASP A 229 7.03 14.85 -14.13
C ASP A 229 6.69 14.25 -15.50
N CYS A 230 6.22 12.99 -15.54
CA CYS A 230 5.81 12.31 -16.77
C CYS A 230 4.47 12.78 -17.37
N VAL A 231 3.73 13.68 -16.68
CA VAL A 231 2.47 14.25 -17.19
C VAL A 231 2.77 15.54 -17.93
N GLU A 232 2.37 15.61 -19.20
CA GLU A 232 2.56 16.78 -20.06
C GLU A 232 1.80 18.01 -19.53
N GLU A 233 2.32 19.21 -19.80
CA GLU A 233 1.72 20.46 -19.28
C GLU A 233 0.28 20.69 -19.79
N ASP A 234 -0.03 20.27 -21.02
CA ASP A 234 -1.38 20.33 -21.57
C ASP A 234 -2.35 19.42 -20.80
N ASP A 235 -1.90 18.22 -20.42
CA ASP A 235 -2.68 17.28 -19.59
C ASP A 235 -2.83 17.82 -18.17
N LYS A 236 -1.79 18.43 -17.59
CA LYS A 236 -1.89 19.11 -16.29
C LYS A 236 -2.90 20.25 -16.33
N GLU A 237 -2.92 21.05 -17.40
CA GLU A 237 -3.94 22.10 -17.57
C GLU A 237 -5.35 21.50 -17.67
N SER A 238 -5.53 20.40 -18.41
CA SER A 238 -6.81 19.68 -18.49
C SER A 238 -7.29 19.18 -17.13
N ILE A 239 -6.42 18.49 -16.37
CA ILE A 239 -6.69 17.99 -15.02
C ILE A 239 -7.04 19.15 -14.06
N ALA A 240 -6.27 20.23 -14.10
CA ALA A 240 -6.51 21.40 -13.27
C ALA A 240 -7.87 22.06 -13.58
N ASN A 241 -8.27 22.11 -14.85
CA ASN A 241 -9.58 22.63 -15.23
C ASN A 241 -10.72 21.75 -14.68
N ILE A 242 -10.60 20.43 -14.76
CA ILE A 242 -11.60 19.51 -14.17
C ILE A 242 -11.72 19.71 -12.64
N LEU A 243 -10.60 19.90 -11.94
CA LEU A 243 -10.62 20.21 -10.51
C LEU A 243 -11.27 21.57 -10.22
N LEU A 244 -11.05 22.59 -11.05
CA LEU A 244 -11.74 23.88 -10.94
C LEU A 244 -13.24 23.75 -11.22
N ASP A 245 -13.65 22.87 -12.12
CA ASP A 245 -15.07 22.60 -12.39
C ASP A 245 -15.73 21.91 -11.19
N ILE A 246 -15.04 20.95 -10.55
CA ILE A 246 -15.47 20.37 -9.27
C ILE A 246 -15.61 21.46 -8.19
N ALA A 247 -14.63 22.38 -8.09
CA ALA A 247 -14.66 23.44 -7.10
C ALA A 247 -15.81 24.45 -7.30
N ASN A 248 -16.19 24.71 -8.54
CA ASN A 248 -17.31 25.60 -8.88
C ASN A 248 -18.69 24.91 -8.79
N ASN A 249 -18.74 23.59 -8.72
CA ASN A 249 -20.01 22.86 -8.71
C ASN A 249 -20.68 22.95 -7.33
N GLU A 250 -21.75 23.74 -7.25
CA GLU A 250 -22.53 23.98 -6.02
C GLU A 250 -23.27 22.74 -5.49
N THR A 251 -23.36 21.66 -6.27
CA THR A 251 -23.96 20.39 -5.81
C THR A 251 -23.05 19.61 -4.86
N PHE A 252 -21.74 19.90 -4.85
CA PHE A 252 -20.79 19.29 -3.92
C PHE A 252 -20.70 20.08 -2.60
N GLU A 253 -20.34 19.36 -1.54
CA GLU A 253 -20.08 19.96 -0.23
C GLU A 253 -18.94 20.99 -0.29
N GLU A 254 -19.05 22.04 0.53
CA GLU A 254 -18.08 23.14 0.58
C GLU A 254 -16.64 22.65 0.79
N ASN A 255 -16.43 21.65 1.65
CA ASN A 255 -15.11 21.06 1.91
C ASN A 255 -14.50 20.39 0.68
N ILE A 256 -15.31 19.67 -0.11
CA ILE A 256 -14.84 19.03 -1.36
C ILE A 256 -14.45 20.10 -2.38
N ARG A 257 -15.27 21.14 -2.50
CA ARG A 257 -15.02 22.26 -3.40
C ARG A 257 -13.75 23.02 -3.03
N ALA A 258 -13.55 23.25 -1.73
CA ALA A 258 -12.36 23.87 -1.19
C ALA A 258 -11.12 22.99 -1.43
N ASP A 259 -11.18 21.68 -1.18
CA ASP A 259 -10.06 20.75 -1.43
C ASP A 259 -9.62 20.76 -2.91
N ALA A 260 -10.58 20.77 -3.84
CA ALA A 260 -10.30 20.82 -5.27
C ALA A 260 -9.62 22.14 -5.68
N ALA A 261 -10.15 23.28 -5.22
CA ALA A 261 -9.54 24.58 -5.49
C ALA A 261 -8.17 24.73 -4.81
N ASP A 262 -8.00 24.28 -3.57
CA ASP A 262 -6.72 24.35 -2.85
C ASP A 262 -5.64 23.51 -3.53
N THR A 263 -6.01 22.34 -4.05
CA THR A 263 -5.12 21.49 -4.87
C THR A 263 -4.55 22.27 -6.07
N VAL A 264 -5.42 22.90 -6.86
CA VAL A 264 -5.00 23.70 -8.03
C VAL A 264 -4.21 24.94 -7.59
N MET A 265 -4.62 25.61 -6.52
CA MET A 265 -3.95 26.81 -6.00
C MET A 265 -2.50 26.52 -5.57
N ARG A 266 -2.27 25.39 -4.89
CA ARG A 266 -0.96 25.00 -4.37
C ARG A 266 -0.01 24.56 -5.47
N ILE A 267 -0.48 23.76 -6.44
CA ILE A 267 0.38 23.09 -7.42
C ILE A 267 0.54 23.91 -8.70
N CYS A 268 -0.56 24.38 -9.28
CA CYS A 268 -0.53 25.06 -10.58
C CYS A 268 0.00 26.49 -10.45
N SER A 269 0.31 27.14 -11.57
CA SER A 269 0.78 28.53 -11.63
C SER A 269 -0.12 29.42 -12.51
N GLY A 270 0.26 30.69 -12.69
CA GLY A 270 -0.37 31.58 -13.67
C GLY A 270 -1.88 31.78 -13.51
N LYS A 271 -2.62 31.60 -14.61
CA LYS A 271 -4.07 31.83 -14.68
C LYS A 271 -4.87 30.82 -13.85
N LEU A 272 -4.46 29.55 -13.82
CA LEU A 272 -5.11 28.49 -13.05
C LEU A 272 -5.06 28.78 -11.55
N ARG A 273 -3.88 29.15 -11.03
CA ARG A 273 -3.72 29.56 -9.62
C ARG A 273 -4.59 30.76 -9.26
N LYS A 274 -4.70 31.75 -10.15
CA LYS A 274 -5.57 32.93 -9.93
C LYS A 274 -7.04 32.52 -9.86
N ARG A 275 -7.52 31.66 -10.76
CA ARG A 275 -8.89 31.14 -10.75
C ARG A 275 -9.19 30.38 -9.45
N ALA A 276 -8.30 29.47 -9.04
CA ALA A 276 -8.44 28.72 -7.81
C ALA A 276 -8.54 29.64 -6.57
N ARG A 277 -7.69 30.67 -6.50
CA ARG A 277 -7.72 31.67 -5.42
C ARG A 277 -9.06 32.41 -5.34
N THR A 278 -9.62 32.82 -6.49
CA THR A 278 -10.93 33.48 -6.54
C THR A 278 -12.03 32.57 -5.98
N ILE A 279 -12.01 31.27 -6.32
CA ILE A 279 -12.98 30.30 -5.79
C ILE A 279 -12.87 30.18 -4.27
N ILE A 280 -11.66 29.99 -3.73
CA ILE A 280 -11.42 29.91 -2.27
C ILE A 280 -11.91 31.17 -1.55
N GLN A 281 -11.65 32.36 -2.11
CA GLN A 281 -12.15 33.62 -1.54
C GLN A 281 -13.68 33.69 -1.53
N HIS A 282 -14.34 33.21 -2.59
CA HIS A 282 -15.80 33.16 -2.63
C HIS A 282 -16.37 32.17 -1.62
N LEU A 283 -15.78 30.98 -1.49
CA LEU A 283 -16.18 29.98 -0.49
C LEU A 283 -16.06 30.53 0.94
N GLY A 284 -14.92 31.15 1.26
CA GLY A 284 -14.70 31.77 2.57
C GLY A 284 -15.66 32.92 2.89
N ASN A 285 -16.17 33.63 1.87
CA ASN A 285 -17.14 34.72 2.04
C ASN A 285 -18.60 34.26 2.02
N SER A 286 -18.92 33.10 1.42
CA SER A 286 -20.31 32.60 1.34
C SER A 286 -20.89 32.15 2.68
N GLY A 287 -20.06 31.90 3.69
CA GLY A 287 -20.51 31.61 5.07
C GLY A 287 -21.09 32.80 5.83
N PHE A 288 -21.03 34.02 5.29
CA PHE A 288 -21.34 35.27 6.02
C PHE A 288 -22.80 35.77 5.95
N VAL A 289 -23.74 35.04 5.36
CA VAL A 289 -25.09 35.59 5.15
C VAL A 289 -26.10 35.29 6.28
N THR A 290 -25.89 34.31 7.18
CA THR A 290 -26.92 33.97 8.19
C THR A 290 -26.42 33.37 9.50
N ARG A 291 -25.44 34.00 10.18
CA ARG A 291 -25.36 33.96 11.65
C ARG A 291 -24.37 35.00 12.16
N GLY A 292 -24.84 35.76 13.14
CA GLY A 292 -24.11 36.87 13.74
C GLY A 292 -22.71 36.48 14.22
N VAL A 293 -21.85 37.50 14.17
CA VAL A 293 -20.55 37.62 14.82
C VAL A 293 -20.52 36.81 16.12
N ASN A 294 -19.97 35.60 16.05
CA ASN A 294 -19.52 34.89 17.23
C ASN A 294 -18.00 34.86 17.14
N VAL A 295 -17.38 35.52 18.13
CA VAL A 295 -15.96 35.74 18.43
C VAL A 295 -15.10 34.45 18.47
N TYR A 296 -15.65 33.30 18.07
CA TYR A 296 -15.03 31.97 18.18
C TYR A 296 -14.69 31.29 16.85
N ASN A 297 -15.04 31.85 15.69
CA ASN A 297 -14.59 31.34 14.38
C ASN A 297 -13.43 32.14 13.75
N ASP A 298 -12.91 33.14 14.48
CA ASP A 298 -11.76 33.96 14.06
C ASP A 298 -10.41 33.24 14.22
N SER A 299 -10.40 32.03 14.79
CA SER A 299 -9.18 31.25 15.02
C SER A 299 -8.64 30.55 13.78
N GLN A 300 -9.39 30.52 12.67
CA GLN A 300 -8.95 29.86 11.44
C GLN A 300 -8.75 30.80 10.24
N ASN A 301 -9.16 32.07 10.31
CA ASN A 301 -9.07 33.01 9.17
C ASN A 301 -8.47 34.39 9.49
N VAL A 302 -8.07 34.68 10.74
CA VAL A 302 -7.26 35.87 11.03
C VAL A 302 -5.79 35.47 11.03
N HIS A 303 -5.13 35.70 9.89
CA HIS A 303 -3.75 36.15 9.72
C HIS A 303 -3.34 35.79 8.29
N ASN A 304 -3.01 36.79 7.44
CA ASN A 304 -1.87 36.72 6.49
C ASN A 304 -1.78 37.83 5.42
N ALA A 305 -2.65 38.84 5.38
CA ALA A 305 -2.36 40.04 4.57
C ALA A 305 -1.68 41.12 5.43
N GLY A 306 -2.45 41.82 6.29
CA GLY A 306 -1.90 42.92 7.09
C GLY A 306 -0.87 42.51 8.15
N ILE A 307 -0.98 41.29 8.69
CA ILE A 307 0.00 40.77 9.68
C ILE A 307 1.21 40.15 8.99
N SER A 308 1.08 39.59 7.79
CA SER A 308 2.28 39.20 7.03
C SER A 308 3.09 40.42 6.65
N GLU A 309 2.44 41.50 6.20
CA GLU A 309 3.12 42.75 5.85
C GLU A 309 3.75 43.40 7.08
N SER A 310 3.00 43.55 8.19
CA SER A 310 3.52 44.11 9.43
C SER A 310 4.58 43.23 10.12
N THR A 311 4.49 41.90 10.03
CA THR A 311 5.49 40.99 10.62
C THR A 311 6.74 40.89 9.74
N THR A 312 6.59 40.98 8.41
CA THR A 312 7.73 41.04 7.48
C THR A 312 8.45 42.37 7.63
N GLU A 313 7.72 43.49 7.72
CA GLU A 313 8.29 44.80 7.98
C GLU A 313 8.93 44.89 9.37
N TYR A 314 8.30 44.31 10.40
CA TYR A 314 8.91 44.20 11.73
C TYR A 314 10.14 43.30 11.73
N LEU A 315 10.14 42.16 11.04
CA LEU A 315 11.30 41.25 10.95
C LEU A 315 12.45 41.89 10.17
N ILE A 316 12.16 42.57 9.07
CA ILE A 316 13.19 43.30 8.29
C ILE A 316 13.76 44.43 9.15
N ASN A 317 12.91 45.24 9.78
CA ASN A 317 13.37 46.32 10.66
C ASN A 317 14.12 45.79 11.89
N PHE A 318 13.66 44.68 12.49
CA PHE A 318 14.33 44.04 13.62
C PHE A 318 15.67 43.46 13.19
N ILE A 319 15.76 42.78 12.04
CA ILE A 319 17.03 42.24 11.52
C ILE A 319 17.98 43.38 11.16
N GLU A 320 17.51 44.43 10.50
CA GLU A 320 18.34 45.59 10.16
C GLU A 320 18.81 46.34 11.42
N GLU A 321 17.95 46.54 12.41
CA GLU A 321 18.29 47.21 13.66
C GLU A 321 19.19 46.34 14.55
N PHE A 322 19.03 45.01 14.51
CA PHE A 322 19.81 44.05 15.30
C PHE A 322 21.17 43.75 14.66
N VAL A 323 21.24 43.61 13.33
CA VAL A 323 22.49 43.42 12.57
C VAL A 323 23.34 44.69 12.62
N ASN A 324 22.75 45.88 12.45
CA ASN A 324 23.51 47.13 12.54
C ASN A 324 24.00 47.46 13.96
N LYS A 325 23.38 46.89 15.01
CA LYS A 325 23.73 47.15 16.41
C LYS A 325 24.71 46.14 16.99
N TYR A 326 24.78 44.93 16.44
CA TYR A 326 25.57 43.81 16.99
C TYR A 326 26.34 43.02 15.93
N GLU A 327 26.71 43.65 14.80
CA GLU A 327 27.37 43.01 13.65
C GLU A 327 28.56 42.11 14.03
N ASP A 328 29.34 42.50 15.06
CA ASP A 328 30.51 41.77 15.55
C ASP A 328 30.22 40.76 16.70
N GLU A 329 28.98 40.66 17.19
CA GLU A 329 28.59 39.82 18.35
C GLU A 329 27.60 38.70 17.99
N ILE A 330 27.13 38.60 16.74
CA ILE A 330 26.20 37.53 16.34
C ILE A 330 26.96 36.19 16.29
N PRO A 331 26.69 35.24 17.20
CA PRO A 331 27.39 33.96 17.21
C PRO A 331 26.97 33.17 15.97
N THR A 332 27.94 32.58 15.27
CA THR A 332 27.65 31.73 14.12
C THR A 332 26.77 30.54 14.54
N PHE A 333 26.07 29.96 13.57
CA PHE A 333 25.23 28.78 13.78
C PHE A 333 25.99 27.69 14.56
N ASP A 334 27.27 27.48 14.26
CA ASP A 334 28.11 26.50 14.95
C ASP A 334 28.29 26.79 16.44
N ILE A 335 28.39 28.06 16.82
CA ILE A 335 28.51 28.50 18.21
C ILE A 335 27.18 28.26 18.94
N ILE A 336 26.05 28.65 18.34
CA ILE A 336 24.72 28.45 18.92
C ILE A 336 24.39 26.97 19.04
N HIS A 337 24.64 26.19 17.97
CA HIS A 337 24.43 24.75 17.95
C HIS A 337 25.26 24.06 19.05
N SER A 338 26.52 24.46 19.24
CA SER A 338 27.37 23.94 20.32
C SER A 338 26.84 24.31 21.71
N GLN A 339 26.32 25.52 21.91
CA GLN A 339 25.72 25.93 23.18
C GLN A 339 24.44 25.14 23.49
N VAL A 340 23.57 24.92 22.52
CA VAL A 340 22.33 24.14 22.72
C VAL A 340 22.64 22.66 22.97
N VAL A 341 23.61 22.08 22.25
CA VAL A 341 24.10 20.71 22.51
C VAL A 341 24.64 20.59 23.94
N ASN A 342 25.42 21.57 24.41
CA ASN A 342 25.94 21.56 25.77
C ASN A 342 24.84 21.71 26.83
N LEU A 343 23.82 22.53 26.55
CA LEU A 343 22.64 22.68 27.41
C LEU A 343 21.88 21.35 27.56
N ILE A 344 21.69 20.61 26.46
CA ILE A 344 21.04 19.28 26.48
C ILE A 344 21.87 18.26 27.26
N LYS A 345 23.21 18.34 27.16
CA LYS A 345 24.11 17.46 27.93
C LYS A 345 24.04 17.74 29.44
N SER A 346 24.01 19.02 29.82
CA SER A 346 24.02 19.45 31.22
C SER A 346 22.69 19.27 31.95
N GLN A 347 21.58 19.10 31.22
CA GLN A 347 20.27 18.82 31.80
C GLN A 347 20.20 17.39 32.35
N ASP A 348 19.72 17.22 33.57
CA ASP A 348 19.56 15.91 34.20
C ASP A 348 18.19 15.30 33.83
N THR A 349 18.11 14.77 32.62
CA THR A 349 16.88 14.22 32.01
C THR A 349 17.09 12.79 31.52
N THR A 350 15.99 12.06 31.27
CA THR A 350 16.07 10.65 30.87
C THR A 350 16.69 10.51 29.47
N PRO A 351 17.35 9.37 29.18
CA PRO A 351 17.98 9.13 27.87
C PRO A 351 17.02 9.28 26.68
N GLU A 352 15.74 8.88 26.82
CA GLU A 352 14.76 9.05 25.75
C GLU A 352 14.39 10.51 25.49
N GLN A 353 14.35 11.35 26.53
CA GLN A 353 14.08 12.79 26.38
C GLN A 353 15.26 13.50 25.74
N LYS A 354 16.49 13.17 26.15
CA LYS A 354 17.71 13.69 25.49
C LYS A 354 17.75 13.32 24.01
N HIS A 355 17.40 12.08 23.67
CA HIS A 355 17.35 11.64 22.28
C HIS A 355 16.32 12.41 21.44
N LYS A 356 15.13 12.69 21.99
CA LYS A 356 14.14 13.56 21.33
C LYS A 356 14.68 14.98 21.12
N CYS A 357 15.34 15.58 22.11
CA CYS A 357 15.92 16.91 22.00
C CYS A 357 17.01 16.98 20.90
N TYR A 358 17.87 15.97 20.79
CA TYR A 358 18.86 15.90 19.70
C TYR A 358 18.22 15.71 18.32
N LYS A 359 17.10 14.97 18.24
CA LYS A 359 16.38 14.77 16.99
C LYS A 359 15.68 16.04 16.49
N SER A 360 15.40 17.00 17.37
CA SER A 360 14.79 18.29 17.02
C SER A 360 15.82 19.37 16.65
N LEU A 361 17.12 19.11 16.82
CA LEU A 361 18.22 19.99 16.43
C LEU A 361 18.66 19.80 14.97
N ASN A 362 18.28 18.68 14.34
CA ASN A 362 18.47 18.35 12.93
C ASN A 362 17.11 18.26 12.24
#